data_AF-A0A1T5IQH0-F1
#
_entry.id   AF-A0A1T5IQH0-F1
#
_cell.length_a   1.000
_cell.length_b   1.000
_cell.length_c   1.000
_cell.angle_alpha   90.00
_cell.angle_beta   90.00
_cell.angle_gamma   90.00
#
_symmetry.space_group_name_H-M   'P 1'
#
loop_
_entity.id
_entity.type
_entity.pdbx_description
1 polymer ?
#
loop_
_entity_poly.entity_id
_entity_poly.type
_entity_poly.pdbx_seq_one_letter_code
_entity_poly.pdbx_strand_id
1 'polypeptide(L)'
;MYCFTIINNLKCVLEELKFWSDGSMEHNSFILKFADCRNKRLGYDLNLEIQKCGRSFKKLSEDVNDLIAEYDKTSPHQYSKLIREIRHLVRKFIKCNKYFLSILYKLQQIGLRDDIWQTFIKHLIDEQQYALRLMKGFKKQLERR
;
A
#
# COMPACT_ATOMS: atom_id res chain seq x y z
N MET A 1 4.73 -12.15 -9.58
CA MET A 1 5.52 -12.03 -8.34
C MET A 1 7.00 -12.34 -8.62
N TYR A 2 7.68 -11.51 -9.42
CA TYR A 2 9.08 -11.75 -9.88
C TYR A 2 10.08 -10.70 -9.36
N CYS A 3 9.62 -9.71 -8.59
CA CYS A 3 10.43 -8.57 -8.13
C CYS A 3 11.09 -8.78 -6.75
N PHE A 4 11.16 -10.02 -6.26
CA PHE A 4 11.37 -10.32 -4.84
C PHE A 4 12.78 -10.05 -4.30
N THR A 5 13.78 -9.81 -5.16
CA THR A 5 15.19 -9.76 -4.71
C THR A 5 16.01 -8.64 -5.33
N ILE A 6 15.87 -8.34 -6.61
CA ILE A 6 16.67 -7.33 -7.32
C ILE A 6 15.76 -6.56 -8.30
N ILE A 7 15.84 -5.22 -8.29
CA ILE A 7 15.22 -4.39 -9.32
C ILE A 7 15.94 -4.68 -10.63
N ASN A 8 15.35 -5.54 -11.45
CA ASN A 8 15.85 -5.86 -12.78
C ASN A 8 15.27 -4.90 -13.84
N ASN A 9 14.12 -4.28 -13.53
CA ASN A 9 13.47 -3.27 -14.36
C ASN A 9 12.62 -2.32 -13.48
N LEU A 10 12.61 -1.02 -13.81
CA LEU A 10 11.73 -0.03 -13.18
C LEU A 10 10.23 -0.34 -13.39
N LYS A 11 9.85 -0.96 -14.50
CA LYS A 11 8.46 -1.41 -14.74
C LYS A 11 7.98 -2.38 -13.65
N CYS A 12 8.86 -3.25 -13.20
CA CYS A 12 8.56 -4.20 -12.13
C CYS A 12 8.29 -3.48 -10.78
N VAL A 13 9.00 -2.39 -10.49
CA VAL A 13 8.73 -1.55 -9.31
C VAL A 13 7.36 -0.87 -9.42
N LEU A 14 7.01 -0.38 -10.60
CA LEU A 14 5.71 0.26 -10.86
C LEU A 14 4.55 -0.73 -10.71
N GLU A 15 4.69 -1.94 -11.25
CA GLU A 15 3.69 -3.00 -11.13
C GLU A 15 3.45 -3.42 -9.68
N GLU A 16 4.53 -3.58 -8.89
CA GLU A 16 4.42 -3.87 -7.46
C GLU A 16 3.81 -2.68 -6.70
N LEU A 17 4.19 -1.43 -7.02
CA LEU A 17 3.57 -0.24 -6.44
C LEU A 17 2.07 -0.19 -6.72
N LYS A 18 1.66 -0.51 -7.94
CA LYS A 18 0.25 -0.55 -8.35
C LYS A 18 -0.48 -1.62 -7.57
N PHE A 19 0.01 -2.87 -7.61
CA PHE A 19 -0.59 -4.01 -6.93
C PHE A 19 -0.82 -3.74 -5.45
N TRP A 20 0.22 -3.28 -4.74
CA TRP A 20 0.11 -3.03 -3.31
C TRP A 20 -0.72 -1.79 -2.98
N SER A 21 -0.79 -0.78 -3.86
CA SER A 21 -1.64 0.39 -3.64
C SER A 21 -3.12 0.05 -3.84
N ASP A 22 -3.44 -0.74 -4.88
CA ASP A 22 -4.79 -1.24 -5.16
C ASP A 22 -5.30 -2.12 -4.02
N GLY A 23 -4.54 -3.16 -3.66
CA GLY A 23 -4.92 -4.06 -2.56
C GLY A 23 -5.08 -3.32 -1.23
N SER A 24 -4.19 -2.37 -0.92
CA SER A 24 -4.31 -1.58 0.31
C SER A 24 -5.53 -0.64 0.30
N MET A 25 -5.90 -0.08 -0.86
CA MET A 25 -7.15 0.66 -1.01
C MET A 25 -8.36 -0.25 -0.74
N GLU A 26 -8.38 -1.43 -1.35
CA GLU A 26 -9.47 -2.40 -1.18
C GLU A 26 -9.62 -2.86 0.27
N HIS A 27 -8.50 -3.10 0.98
CA HIS A 27 -8.52 -3.45 2.41
C HIS A 27 -9.29 -2.44 3.25
N ASN A 28 -9.16 -1.13 2.97
CA ASN A 28 -9.89 -0.11 3.72
C ASN A 28 -11.41 -0.24 3.51
N SER A 29 -11.86 -0.51 2.29
CA SER A 29 -13.29 -0.76 2.02
C SER A 29 -13.78 -2.08 2.63
N PHE A 30 -12.96 -3.13 2.56
CA PHE A 30 -13.29 -4.43 3.16
C PHE A 30 -13.38 -4.36 4.68
N ILE A 31 -12.47 -3.64 5.35
CA ILE A 31 -12.53 -3.46 6.81
C ILE A 31 -13.86 -2.85 7.23
N LEU A 32 -14.31 -1.77 6.57
CA LEU A 32 -15.55 -1.09 6.92
C LEU A 32 -16.77 -2.01 6.74
N LYS A 33 -16.84 -2.71 5.60
CA LYS A 33 -17.93 -3.66 5.33
C LYS A 33 -17.91 -4.86 6.28
N PHE A 34 -16.73 -5.42 6.52
CA PHE A 34 -16.57 -6.60 7.35
C PHE A 34 -16.84 -6.30 8.83
N ALA A 35 -16.45 -5.11 9.30
CA ALA A 35 -16.81 -4.62 10.63
C ALA A 35 -18.33 -4.55 10.80
N ASP A 36 -19.06 -4.02 9.82
CA ASP A 36 -20.52 -3.96 9.82
C ASP A 36 -21.13 -5.37 9.87
N CYS A 37 -20.69 -6.28 9.00
CA CYS A 37 -21.16 -7.68 9.01
C CYS A 37 -20.90 -8.42 10.33
N ARG A 38 -19.81 -8.07 11.05
CA ARG A 38 -19.44 -8.68 12.34
C ARG A 38 -19.93 -7.86 13.54
N ASN A 39 -20.80 -6.87 13.32
CA ASN A 39 -21.34 -5.95 14.32
C ASN A 39 -20.25 -5.29 15.19
N LYS A 40 -19.11 -4.93 14.58
CA LYS A 40 -18.00 -4.25 15.26
C LYS A 40 -18.24 -2.74 15.26
N ARG A 41 -18.35 -2.16 16.45
CA ARG A 41 -18.44 -0.70 16.63
C ARG A 41 -17.04 -0.10 16.58
N LEU A 42 -16.65 0.44 15.43
CA LEU A 42 -15.32 1.06 15.25
C LEU A 42 -15.24 2.48 15.83
N GLY A 43 -16.37 3.16 15.99
CA GLY A 43 -16.42 4.58 16.38
C GLY A 43 -16.18 5.52 15.20
N TYR A 44 -16.59 6.79 15.35
CA TYR A 44 -16.52 7.78 14.27
C TYR A 44 -15.08 8.06 13.82
N ASP A 45 -14.17 8.28 14.77
CA ASP A 45 -12.79 8.66 14.47
C ASP A 45 -12.05 7.57 13.69
N LEU A 46 -12.17 6.31 14.11
CA LEU A 46 -11.51 5.19 13.44
C LEU A 46 -12.08 4.96 12.03
N ASN A 47 -13.40 5.08 11.86
CA ASN A 47 -14.03 5.04 10.54
C ASN A 47 -13.48 6.13 9.62
N LEU A 48 -13.32 7.35 10.14
CA LEU A 48 -12.77 8.47 9.39
C LEU A 48 -11.29 8.26 9.03
N GLU A 49 -10.48 7.73 9.95
CA GLU A 49 -9.08 7.37 9.69
C GLU A 49 -8.97 6.33 8.57
N ILE A 50 -9.76 5.26 8.60
CA ILE A 50 -9.80 4.21 7.56
C ILE A 50 -10.18 4.80 6.21
N GLN A 51 -11.23 5.62 6.14
CA GLN A 51 -11.64 6.25 4.88
C GLN A 51 -10.59 7.19 4.31
N LYS A 52 -9.93 8.00 5.17
CA LYS A 52 -8.82 8.88 4.75
C LYS A 52 -7.63 8.07 4.24
N CYS A 53 -7.33 6.95 4.88
CA CYS A 53 -6.26 6.04 4.46
C CYS A 53 -6.59 5.42 3.09
N GLY A 54 -7.81 4.89 2.92
CA GLY A 54 -8.28 4.35 1.64
C GLY A 54 -8.20 5.37 0.48
N ARG A 55 -8.61 6.62 0.72
CA ARG A 55 -8.45 7.71 -0.28
C ARG A 55 -6.99 8.01 -0.62
N SER A 56 -6.10 7.91 0.36
CA SER A 56 -4.66 8.11 0.14
C SER A 56 -4.06 7.03 -0.74
N PHE A 57 -4.45 5.76 -0.54
CA PHE A 57 -4.04 4.66 -1.40
C PHE A 57 -4.66 4.73 -2.79
N LYS A 58 -5.93 5.14 -2.90
CA LYS A 58 -6.56 5.40 -4.19
C LYS A 58 -5.75 6.41 -5.01
N LYS A 59 -5.45 7.57 -4.40
CA LYS A 59 -4.66 8.60 -5.09
C LYS A 59 -3.27 8.11 -5.46
N LEU A 60 -2.64 7.30 -4.59
CA LEU A 60 -1.35 6.70 -4.90
C LEU A 60 -1.43 5.74 -6.09
N SER A 61 -2.47 4.90 -6.18
CA SER A 61 -2.68 4.01 -7.33
C SER A 61 -2.89 4.80 -8.62
N GLU A 62 -3.71 5.86 -8.60
CA GLU A 62 -3.89 6.77 -9.73
C GLU A 62 -2.55 7.36 -10.19
N ASP A 63 -1.75 7.91 -9.26
CA ASP A 63 -0.43 8.47 -9.58
C ASP A 63 0.54 7.42 -10.18
N VAL A 64 0.46 6.16 -9.72
CA VAL A 64 1.27 5.06 -10.26
C VAL A 64 0.82 4.68 -11.67
N ASN A 65 -0.49 4.63 -11.92
CA ASN A 65 -1.05 4.32 -13.24
C ASN A 65 -0.66 5.38 -14.27
N ASP A 66 -0.72 6.66 -13.89
CA ASP A 66 -0.26 7.76 -14.73
C ASP A 66 1.22 7.58 -15.11
N LEU A 67 2.07 7.23 -14.13
CA LEU A 67 3.49 7.01 -14.38
C LEU A 67 3.78 5.75 -15.21
N ILE A 68 2.98 4.70 -15.10
CA ILE A 68 3.05 3.52 -15.98
C ILE A 68 2.74 3.93 -17.43
N ALA A 69 1.70 4.73 -17.64
CA ALA A 69 1.33 5.22 -18.97
C ALA A 69 2.41 6.13 -19.58
N GLU A 70 3.16 6.87 -18.75
CA GLU A 70 4.34 7.62 -19.17
C GLU A 70 5.54 6.70 -19.48
N TYR A 71 5.77 5.68 -18.65
CA TYR A 71 6.89 4.74 -18.80
C TYR A 71 6.96 4.14 -20.20
N ASP A 72 5.82 3.67 -20.72
CA ASP A 72 5.74 3.02 -22.04
C ASP A 72 6.03 4.01 -23.20
N LYS A 73 6.01 5.33 -22.94
CA LYS A 73 6.28 6.41 -23.91
C LYS A 73 7.65 7.09 -23.69
N THR A 74 8.38 6.70 -22.64
CA THR A 74 9.56 7.43 -22.16
C THR A 74 10.80 7.11 -23.01
N SER A 75 11.52 8.15 -23.46
CA SER A 75 12.81 7.98 -24.14
C SER A 75 13.97 7.78 -23.13
N PRO A 76 15.12 7.20 -23.55
CA PRO A 76 16.27 6.99 -22.66
C PRO A 76 16.77 8.27 -21.95
N HIS A 77 16.61 9.45 -22.56
CA HIS A 77 17.05 10.72 -22.00
C HIS A 77 16.21 11.21 -20.82
N GLN A 78 15.02 10.63 -20.62
CA GLN A 78 14.09 10.99 -19.54
C GLN A 78 14.14 10.00 -18.35
N TYR A 79 15.05 9.03 -18.41
CA TYR A 79 15.13 7.96 -17.42
C TYR A 79 15.45 8.45 -15.99
N SER A 80 16.24 9.52 -15.86
CA SER A 80 16.54 10.14 -14.55
C SER A 80 15.32 10.77 -13.90
N LYS A 81 14.46 11.43 -14.70
CA LYS A 81 13.16 11.96 -14.25
C LYS A 81 12.27 10.82 -13.78
N LEU A 82 12.14 9.76 -14.57
CA LEU A 82 11.34 8.58 -14.22
C LEU A 82 11.79 7.95 -12.90
N ILE A 83 13.10 7.73 -12.69
CA ILE A 83 13.63 7.21 -11.43
C ILE A 83 13.24 8.11 -10.25
N ARG A 84 13.31 9.43 -10.41
CA ARG A 84 12.95 10.39 -9.37
C ARG A 84 11.46 10.29 -8.99
N GLU A 85 10.57 10.19 -9.98
CA GLU A 85 9.14 10.02 -9.75
C GLU A 85 8.83 8.68 -9.05
N ILE A 86 9.46 7.58 -9.49
CA ILE A 86 9.31 6.27 -8.83
C ILE A 86 9.78 6.35 -7.36
N ARG A 87 10.93 6.98 -7.08
CA ARG A 87 11.42 7.18 -5.71
C ARG A 87 10.41 7.96 -4.87
N HIS A 88 9.76 8.97 -5.45
CA HIS A 88 8.73 9.76 -4.78
C HIS A 88 7.52 8.87 -4.41
N LEU A 89 7.00 8.10 -5.36
CA LEU A 89 5.86 7.20 -5.14
C LEU A 89 6.17 6.10 -4.12
N VAL A 90 7.36 5.49 -4.17
CA VAL A 90 7.80 4.51 -3.15
C VAL A 90 7.81 5.13 -1.75
N ARG A 91 8.32 6.36 -1.58
CA ARG A 91 8.32 7.04 -0.28
C ARG A 91 6.91 7.35 0.20
N LYS A 92 6.02 7.79 -0.71
CA LYS A 92 4.61 8.04 -0.44
C LYS A 92 3.91 6.76 0.02
N PHE A 93 4.11 5.64 -0.68
CA PHE A 93 3.61 4.33 -0.27
C PHE A 93 4.06 3.97 1.14
N ILE A 94 5.37 4.03 1.43
CA ILE A 94 5.91 3.68 2.75
C ILE A 94 5.26 4.50 3.86
N LYS A 95 5.05 5.82 3.64
CA LYS A 95 4.38 6.70 4.61
C LYS A 95 2.92 6.28 4.82
N CYS A 96 2.16 6.09 3.74
CA CYS A 96 0.77 5.67 3.80
C CYS A 96 0.61 4.31 4.48
N ASN A 97 1.43 3.33 4.12
CA ASN A 97 1.37 1.98 4.69
C ASN A 97 1.76 1.94 6.18
N LYS A 98 2.77 2.70 6.61
CA LYS A 98 3.06 2.83 8.05
C LYS A 98 1.87 3.37 8.84
N TYR A 99 1.16 4.36 8.28
CA TYR A 99 -0.05 4.88 8.90
C TYR A 99 -1.17 3.81 8.90
N PHE A 100 -1.34 3.07 7.81
CA PHE A 100 -2.33 2.01 7.75
C PHE A 100 -2.07 0.88 8.74
N LEU A 101 -0.82 0.43 8.89
CA LEU A 101 -0.42 -0.53 9.93
C LEU A 101 -0.80 -0.03 11.33
N SER A 102 -0.64 1.27 11.62
CA SER A 102 -1.07 1.82 12.91
C SER A 102 -2.59 1.70 13.13
N ILE A 103 -3.40 1.86 12.08
CA ILE A 103 -4.84 1.65 12.10
C ILE A 103 -5.16 0.17 12.33
N LEU A 104 -4.48 -0.73 11.62
CA LEU A 104 -4.65 -2.19 11.75
C LEU A 104 -4.35 -2.67 13.17
N TYR A 105 -3.31 -2.15 13.83
CA TYR A 105 -3.04 -2.49 15.23
C TYR A 105 -4.11 -1.98 16.19
N LYS A 106 -4.74 -0.82 15.94
CA LYS A 106 -5.92 -0.37 16.69
C LYS A 106 -7.10 -1.32 16.48
N LEU A 107 -7.35 -1.73 15.24
CA LEU A 107 -8.42 -2.67 14.87
C LEU A 107 -8.23 -4.06 15.50
N GLN A 108 -6.98 -4.49 15.67
CA GLN A 108 -6.66 -5.77 16.32
C GLN A 108 -7.11 -5.79 17.79
N GLN A 109 -7.14 -4.63 18.46
CA GLN A 109 -7.64 -4.53 19.84
C GLN A 109 -9.18 -4.63 19.93
N ILE A 110 -9.88 -4.55 18.79
CA ILE A 110 -11.33 -4.71 18.71
C ILE A 110 -11.65 -6.18 18.48
N GLY A 111 -12.68 -6.70 19.13
CA GLY A 111 -13.15 -8.07 18.88
C GLY A 111 -12.11 -9.14 19.23
N LEU A 112 -11.41 -8.99 20.36
CA LEU A 112 -10.38 -9.94 20.83
C LEU A 112 -10.87 -11.39 20.97
N ARG A 113 -12.18 -11.59 21.14
CA ARG A 113 -12.82 -12.92 21.24
C ARG A 113 -13.46 -13.38 19.92
N ASP A 114 -13.29 -12.63 18.84
CA ASP A 114 -13.81 -12.98 17.52
C ASP A 114 -12.66 -13.45 16.63
N ASP A 115 -12.45 -14.77 16.60
CA ASP A 115 -11.33 -15.39 15.88
C ASP A 115 -11.34 -15.09 14.39
N ILE A 116 -12.52 -14.94 13.79
CA ILE A 116 -12.65 -14.60 12.36
C ILE A 116 -12.18 -13.15 12.14
N TRP A 117 -12.60 -12.22 13.00
CA TRP A 117 -12.11 -10.84 12.95
C TRP A 117 -10.60 -10.77 13.18
N GLN A 118 -10.08 -11.47 14.20
CA GLN A 118 -8.66 -11.49 14.50
C GLN A 118 -7.84 -12.08 13.36
N THR A 119 -8.30 -13.17 12.74
CA THR A 119 -7.64 -13.78 11.59
C THR A 119 -7.62 -12.82 10.40
N PHE A 120 -8.74 -12.16 10.12
CA PHE A 120 -8.82 -11.15 9.05
C PHE A 120 -7.85 -9.99 9.29
N ILE A 121 -7.88 -9.35 10.46
CA ILE A 121 -6.98 -8.23 10.76
C ILE A 121 -5.50 -8.66 10.75
N LYS A 122 -5.19 -9.86 11.27
CA LYS A 122 -3.83 -10.41 11.23
C LYS A 122 -3.34 -10.59 9.79
N HIS A 123 -4.17 -11.16 8.92
CA HIS A 123 -3.86 -11.31 7.50
C HIS A 123 -3.50 -9.97 6.85
N LEU A 124 -4.32 -8.93 7.08
CA LEU A 124 -4.02 -7.60 6.57
C LEU A 124 -2.69 -7.05 7.11
N ILE A 125 -2.41 -7.25 8.41
CA ILE A 125 -1.14 -6.84 9.01
C ILE A 125 0.04 -7.53 8.32
N ASP A 126 -0.03 -8.85 8.13
CA ASP A 126 1.05 -9.64 7.54
C ASP A 126 1.36 -9.20 6.10
N GLU A 127 0.31 -8.96 5.31
CA GLU A 127 0.44 -8.42 3.94
C GLU A 127 1.03 -7.00 3.93
N GLN A 128 0.55 -6.11 4.79
CA GLN A 128 1.05 -4.73 4.85
C GLN A 128 2.49 -4.67 5.37
N GLN A 129 2.88 -5.54 6.30
CA GLN A 129 4.26 -5.68 6.72
C GLN A 129 5.14 -6.20 5.59
N TYR A 130 4.65 -7.18 4.82
CA TYR A 130 5.33 -7.67 3.63
C TYR A 130 5.57 -6.53 2.62
N ALA A 131 4.51 -5.81 2.25
CA ALA A 131 4.58 -4.68 1.32
C ALA A 131 5.55 -3.60 1.83
N LEU A 132 5.56 -3.31 3.13
CA LEU A 132 6.49 -2.36 3.72
C LEU A 132 7.95 -2.79 3.56
N ARG A 133 8.25 -4.08 3.78
CA ARG A 133 9.61 -4.62 3.57
C ARG A 133 10.04 -4.51 2.11
N LEU A 134 9.15 -4.91 1.19
CA LEU A 134 9.39 -4.83 -0.24
C LEU A 134 9.71 -3.40 -0.69
N MET A 135 8.86 -2.43 -0.32
CA MET A 135 9.02 -1.03 -0.73
C MET A 135 10.24 -0.35 -0.10
N LYS A 136 10.61 -0.72 1.13
CA LYS A 136 11.90 -0.31 1.71
C LYS A 136 13.09 -0.87 0.93
N GLY A 137 12.98 -2.12 0.47
CA GLY A 137 13.95 -2.75 -0.43
C GLY A 137 14.12 -1.97 -1.73
N PHE A 138 13.01 -1.61 -2.39
CA PHE A 138 13.04 -0.80 -3.59
C PHE A 138 13.63 0.58 -3.35
N LYS A 139 13.23 1.27 -2.28
CA LYS A 139 13.81 2.58 -1.92
C LYS A 139 15.34 2.53 -1.87
N LYS A 140 15.90 1.53 -1.16
CA LYS A 140 17.35 1.37 -1.00
C LYS A 140 18.05 1.11 -2.33
N GLN A 141 17.46 0.28 -3.20
CA GLN A 141 18.03 -0.05 -4.51
C GLN A 141 17.94 1.14 -5.48
N LEU A 142 16.83 1.88 -5.48
CA LEU A 142 16.67 3.08 -6.30
C LEU A 142 17.61 4.20 -5.86
N GLU A 143 17.95 4.33 -4.58
CA GLU A 143 18.90 5.33 -4.07
C GLU A 143 20.35 5.09 -4.53
N ARG A 144 20.66 3.88 -5.00
CA ARG A 144 21.99 3.50 -5.53
C ARG A 144 22.11 3.63 -7.06
N ARG A 145 21.00 3.97 -7.74
CA ARG A 145 20.91 4.12 -9.19
C ARG A 145 20.97 5.58 -9.63
#